data_AF-A0A9X8RLE1-F1
#
_entry.id   AF-A0A9X8RLE1-F1
#
_cell.length_a   1.000
_cell.length_b   1.000
_cell.length_c   1.000
_cell.angle_alpha   90.00
_cell.angle_beta   90.00
_cell.angle_gamma   90.00
#
_symmetry.space_group_name_H-M   'P 1'
#
loop_
_entity.id
_entity.type
_entity.pdbx_description
1 polymer ?
#
loop_
_entity_poly.entity_id
_entity_poly.type
_entity_poly.pdbx_seq_one_letter_code
_entity_poly.pdbx_strand_id
1 'polypeptide(L)'
;MLNINEEKIEKLKQKKALNNLNTSQETQDNDITDLMLATAEICEMVLSSQQTSTMSLKNIKLNEGGSSMAAIYVGLIERGLKTIEQVPIKYREEVRKMCEALEISLS
;
A
#
# COMPACT_ATOMS: atom_id res chain seq x y z
N MET A 1 52.22 8.47 -47.71
CA MET A 1 51.70 8.87 -46.39
C MET A 1 50.18 8.84 -46.44
N LEU A 2 49.52 8.08 -45.57
CA LEU A 2 48.06 8.13 -45.42
C LEU A 2 47.71 9.46 -44.74
N ASN A 3 46.97 10.32 -45.43
CA ASN A 3 46.47 11.57 -44.87
C ASN A 3 45.25 11.25 -43.99
N ILE A 4 45.51 10.94 -42.71
CA ILE A 4 44.46 10.61 -41.75
C ILE A 4 43.76 11.91 -41.37
N ASN A 5 42.49 12.02 -41.75
CA ASN A 5 41.66 13.16 -41.37
C ASN A 5 41.13 12.91 -39.94
N GLU A 6 41.90 13.38 -38.95
CA GLU A 6 41.62 13.23 -37.52
C GLU A 6 40.23 13.75 -37.12
N GLU A 7 39.77 14.84 -37.75
CA GLU A 7 38.44 15.40 -37.53
C GLU A 7 37.33 14.41 -37.90
N LYS A 8 37.52 13.65 -38.99
CA LYS A 8 36.56 12.64 -39.43
C LYS A 8 36.52 11.45 -38.47
N ILE A 9 37.67 11.06 -37.91
CA ILE A 9 37.74 10.00 -36.90
C ILE A 9 36.99 10.41 -35.63
N GLU A 10 37.17 11.65 -35.18
CA GLU A 10 36.54 12.13 -33.96
C GLU A 10 35.03 12.25 -34.10
N LYS A 11 34.54 12.74 -35.25
CA LYS A 11 33.11 12.73 -35.59
C LYS A 11 32.51 11.32 -35.57
N LEU A 12 33.25 10.31 -36.03
CA LEU A 12 32.78 8.92 -36.01
C LEU A 12 32.70 8.34 -34.58
N LYS A 13 33.66 8.66 -33.71
CA LYS A 13 33.60 8.28 -32.29
C LYS A 13 32.41 8.91 -31.58
N GLN A 14 32.18 10.21 -31.80
CA GLN A 14 31.04 10.92 -31.24
C GLN A 14 29.71 10.32 -31.71
N LYS A 15 29.57 10.01 -33.00
CA LYS A 15 28.39 9.34 -33.54
C LYS A 15 28.16 7.97 -32.91
N LYS A 16 29.21 7.19 -32.70
CA LYS A 16 29.12 5.89 -32.03
C LYS A 16 28.68 6.02 -30.57
N ALA A 17 29.23 6.99 -29.85
CA ALA A 17 28.83 7.28 -28.46
C ALA A 17 27.35 7.69 -28.37
N LEU A 18 26.89 8.55 -29.30
CA LEU A 18 25.50 8.97 -29.37
C LEU A 18 24.55 7.79 -29.65
N ASN A 19 24.91 6.92 -30.60
CA ASN A 19 24.11 5.72 -30.89
C ASN A 19 24.01 4.80 -29.68
N ASN A 20 25.13 4.57 -28.98
CA ASN A 20 25.14 3.74 -27.76
C ASN A 20 24.26 4.34 -26.66
N LEU A 21 24.27 5.67 -26.51
CA LEU A 21 23.40 6.37 -25.57
C LEU A 21 21.92 6.16 -25.92
N ASN A 22 21.55 6.35 -27.19
CA ASN A 22 20.17 6.15 -27.64
C ASN A 22 19.69 4.72 -27.38
N THR A 23 20.50 3.70 -27.68
CA THR A 23 20.14 2.30 -27.40
C THR A 23 19.98 2.02 -25.91
N SER A 24 20.81 2.66 -25.08
CA SER A 24 20.69 2.53 -23.62
C SER A 24 19.43 3.21 -23.10
N GLN A 25 19.03 4.35 -23.67
CA GLN A 25 17.80 5.04 -23.30
C GLN A 25 16.57 4.22 -23.66
N GLU A 26 16.52 3.65 -24.87
CA GLU A 26 15.41 2.76 -25.27
C GLU A 26 15.28 1.56 -24.33
N THR A 27 16.40 1.00 -23.86
CA THR A 27 16.38 -0.10 -22.89
C THR A 27 15.86 0.38 -21.53
N GLN A 28 16.33 1.53 -21.04
CA GLN A 28 15.86 2.11 -19.78
C GLN A 28 14.37 2.45 -19.81
N ASP A 29 13.85 2.97 -20.93
CA ASP A 29 12.44 3.28 -21.09
C ASP A 29 11.56 2.02 -20.99
N ASN A 30 12.03 0.91 -21.58
CA ASN A 30 11.36 -0.39 -21.43
C ASN A 30 11.41 -0.88 -19.98
N ASP A 31 12.58 -0.82 -19.33
CA ASP A 31 12.74 -1.24 -17.93
C ASP A 31 11.84 -0.41 -16.97
N ILE A 32 11.73 0.90 -17.21
CA ILE A 32 10.83 1.78 -16.44
C ILE A 32 9.38 1.37 -16.66
N THR A 33 8.99 1.09 -17.90
CA THR A 33 7.62 0.68 -18.24
C THR A 33 7.26 -0.64 -17.56
N ASP A 34 8.15 -1.63 -17.61
CA ASP A 34 7.97 -2.93 -16.97
C ASP A 34 7.88 -2.80 -15.44
N LEU A 35 8.73 -1.96 -14.85
CA LEU A 35 8.70 -1.68 -13.41
C LEU A 35 7.39 -0.98 -13.00
N MET A 36 6.92 -0.01 -13.78
CA MET A 36 5.65 0.67 -13.53
C MET A 36 4.47 -0.31 -13.57
N LEU A 37 4.46 -1.22 -14.55
CA LEU A 37 3.42 -2.24 -14.68
C LEU A 37 3.41 -3.21 -13.50
N ALA A 38 4.57 -3.78 -13.15
CA ALA A 38 4.71 -4.68 -12.02
C ALA A 38 4.33 -4.00 -10.69
N THR A 39 4.69 -2.73 -10.53
CA THR A 39 4.32 -1.95 -9.34
C THR A 39 2.81 -1.73 -9.27
N ALA A 40 2.16 -1.41 -10.40
CA ALA A 40 0.71 -1.24 -10.46
C ALA A 40 -0.02 -2.54 -10.09
N GLU A 41 0.44 -3.69 -10.58
CA GLU A 41 -0.11 -5.01 -10.23
C GLU A 41 0.01 -5.31 -8.73
N ILE A 42 1.17 -5.05 -8.12
CA ILE A 42 1.36 -5.22 -6.68
C ILE A 42 0.44 -4.30 -5.88
N CYS A 43 0.31 -3.03 -6.28
CA CYS A 43 -0.60 -2.09 -5.62
C CYS A 43 -2.05 -2.59 -5.67
N GLU A 44 -2.50 -3.08 -6.83
CA GLU A 44 -3.85 -3.63 -6.99
C GLU A 44 -4.05 -4.88 -6.13
N MET A 45 -3.06 -5.77 -6.05
CA MET A 45 -3.09 -6.94 -5.15
C MET A 45 -3.17 -6.55 -3.66
N VAL A 46 -2.43 -5.52 -3.24
CA VAL A 46 -2.47 -5.01 -1.86
C VAL A 46 -3.80 -4.32 -1.55
N LEU A 47 -4.38 -3.60 -2.51
CA LEU A 47 -5.68 -2.95 -2.33
C LEU A 47 -6.84 -3.96 -2.35
N SER A 48 -6.80 -4.96 -3.23
CA SER A 48 -7.81 -6.02 -3.29
C SER A 48 -7.76 -6.96 -2.07
N SER A 49 -6.57 -7.27 -1.55
CA SER A 49 -6.44 -7.99 -0.27
C SER A 49 -7.01 -7.19 0.90
N GLN A 50 -6.85 -5.86 0.91
CA GLN A 50 -7.49 -4.98 1.90
C GLN A 50 -9.02 -4.90 1.76
N GLN A 51 -9.61 -5.17 0.59
CA GLN A 51 -11.09 -5.23 0.45
C GLN A 51 -11.71 -6.38 1.25
N THR A 52 -10.96 -7.45 1.54
CA THR A 52 -11.41 -8.53 2.47
C THR A 52 -11.39 -8.09 3.93
N SER A 53 -10.72 -6.97 4.24
CA SER A 53 -10.77 -6.29 5.55
C SER A 53 -11.48 -4.94 5.47
N THR A 54 -12.41 -4.77 4.52
CA THR A 54 -13.51 -3.84 4.77
C THR A 54 -14.18 -4.34 6.04
N MET A 55 -14.08 -3.55 7.11
CA MET A 55 -14.87 -3.68 8.31
C MET A 55 -16.32 -3.90 7.87
N SER A 56 -16.78 -5.16 7.83
CA SER A 56 -18.18 -5.47 7.63
C SER A 56 -18.89 -5.20 8.95
N LEU A 57 -18.98 -3.89 9.28
CA LEU A 57 -19.92 -3.36 10.27
C LEU A 57 -21.36 -3.69 9.86
N LYS A 58 -21.59 -4.23 8.64
CA LYS A 58 -22.88 -4.70 8.13
C LYS A 58 -23.47 -5.82 8.98
N ASN A 59 -22.67 -6.54 9.77
CA ASN A 59 -23.15 -7.63 10.63
C ASN A 59 -23.35 -7.21 12.10
N ILE A 60 -22.93 -5.99 12.48
CA ILE A 60 -23.36 -5.44 13.76
C ILE A 60 -24.77 -4.92 13.52
N LYS A 61 -25.76 -5.78 13.77
CA LYS A 61 -27.15 -5.38 13.89
C LYS A 61 -27.17 -4.21 14.87
N LEU A 62 -27.33 -2.98 14.36
CA LEU A 62 -27.55 -1.74 15.11
C LEU A 62 -28.94 -1.75 15.78
N ASN A 63 -29.34 -2.92 16.27
CA ASN A 63 -30.50 -3.07 17.10
C ASN A 63 -30.03 -2.65 18.49
N GLU A 64 -30.50 -1.47 18.92
CA GLU A 64 -30.35 -0.95 20.28
C GLU A 64 -29.03 -0.19 20.56
N GLY A 65 -28.85 0.92 19.83
CA GLY A 65 -28.44 2.18 20.49
C GLY A 65 -26.99 2.32 20.95
N GLY A 66 -26.05 1.53 20.44
CA GLY A 66 -24.62 1.73 20.68
C GLY A 66 -24.00 2.78 19.75
N SER A 67 -23.21 3.71 20.29
CA SER A 67 -22.41 4.66 19.51
C SER A 67 -21.55 3.89 18.51
N SER A 68 -21.60 4.27 17.23
CA SER A 68 -20.74 3.71 16.17
C SER A 68 -19.26 3.65 16.59
N MET A 69 -18.84 4.50 17.52
CA MET A 69 -17.49 4.53 18.06
C MET A 69 -17.18 3.39 19.04
N ALA A 70 -18.12 2.99 19.90
CA ALA A 70 -17.94 1.87 20.82
C ALA A 70 -17.77 0.55 20.04
N ALA A 71 -18.58 0.34 19.01
CA ALA A 71 -18.45 -0.80 18.11
C ALA A 71 -17.07 -0.89 17.42
N ILE A 72 -16.51 0.26 17.01
CA ILE A 72 -15.15 0.32 16.46
C ILE A 72 -14.11 -0.12 17.50
N TYR A 73 -14.21 0.37 18.75
CA TYR A 73 -13.29 -0.03 19.80
C TYR A 73 -13.38 -1.51 20.16
N VAL A 74 -14.58 -2.07 20.21
CA VAL A 74 -14.79 -3.51 20.40
C VAL A 74 -14.07 -4.31 19.31
N GLY A 75 -14.25 -3.93 18.04
CA GLY A 75 -13.58 -4.59 16.92
C GLY A 75 -12.04 -4.48 16.97
N LEU A 76 -11.49 -3.42 17.56
CA LEU A 76 -10.04 -3.28 17.77
C LEU A 76 -9.54 -4.16 18.93
N ILE A 77 -10.33 -4.32 19.99
CA ILE A 77 -10.01 -5.18 21.13
C ILE A 77 -10.03 -6.65 20.74
N GLU A 78 -11.07 -7.08 20.00
CA GLU A 78 -11.18 -8.45 19.47
C GLU A 78 -9.94 -8.86 18.65
N ARG A 79 -9.36 -7.91 17.92
CA ARG A 79 -8.15 -8.11 17.09
C ARG A 79 -6.85 -8.01 17.87
N GLY A 80 -6.88 -7.75 19.18
CA GLY A 80 -5.68 -7.54 20.01
C GLY A 80 -4.92 -6.26 19.70
N LEU A 81 -5.50 -5.32 18.95
CA LEU A 81 -4.87 -4.07 18.54
C LEU A 81 -5.03 -2.96 19.60
N LYS A 82 -5.90 -3.17 20.58
CA LYS A 82 -6.20 -2.22 21.64
C LYS A 82 -6.62 -2.96 22.92
N THR A 83 -6.28 -2.42 24.08
CA THR A 83 -6.81 -2.89 25.38
C THR A 83 -7.91 -1.97 25.89
N ILE A 84 -8.72 -2.43 26.84
CA ILE A 84 -9.83 -1.61 27.39
C ILE A 84 -9.34 -0.31 28.02
N GLU A 85 -8.13 -0.30 28.57
CA GLU A 85 -7.51 0.89 29.16
C GLU A 85 -7.13 1.95 28.12
N GLN A 86 -6.93 1.56 26.87
CA GLN A 86 -6.63 2.47 25.76
C GLN A 86 -7.90 3.03 25.09
N VAL A 87 -9.09 2.66 25.56
CA VAL A 87 -10.36 3.23 25.12
C VAL A 87 -10.64 4.51 25.94
N PRO A 88 -11.10 5.62 25.31
CA PRO A 88 -11.49 6.82 26.04
C PRO A 88 -12.56 6.52 27.09
N ILE A 89 -12.43 7.10 28.29
CA ILE A 89 -13.28 6.83 29.46
C ILE A 89 -14.77 6.89 29.12
N LYS A 90 -15.18 7.84 28.28
CA LYS A 90 -16.56 8.03 27.81
C LYS A 90 -17.19 6.77 27.20
N TYR A 91 -16.40 5.91 26.55
CA TYR A 91 -16.89 4.73 25.83
C TYR A 91 -16.54 3.42 26.52
N ARG A 92 -15.69 3.41 27.56
CA ARG A 92 -15.21 2.17 28.20
C ARG A 92 -16.34 1.28 28.72
N GLU A 93 -17.32 1.87 29.39
CA GLU A 93 -18.44 1.10 29.95
C GLU A 93 -19.32 0.49 28.86
N GLU A 94 -19.53 1.23 27.77
CA GLU A 94 -20.29 0.75 26.62
C GLU A 94 -19.54 -0.37 25.88
N VAL A 95 -18.24 -0.19 25.67
CA VAL A 95 -17.35 -1.19 25.07
C VAL A 95 -17.27 -2.46 25.92
N ARG A 96 -17.20 -2.33 27.25
CA ARG A 96 -17.20 -3.49 28.17
C ARG A 96 -18.48 -4.31 28.03
N LYS A 97 -19.64 -3.65 28.03
CA LYS A 97 -20.94 -4.32 27.84
C LYS A 97 -21.04 -5.03 26.49
N MET A 98 -20.55 -4.40 25.42
CA MET A 98 -20.53 -5.02 24.10
C MET A 98 -19.57 -6.21 24.03
N CYS A 99 -18.36 -6.10 24.62
CA CYS A 99 -17.42 -7.22 24.69
C CYS A 99 -17.99 -8.40 25.49
N GLU A 100 -18.68 -8.13 26.60
CA GLU A 100 -19.36 -9.16 27.40
C GLU A 100 -20.49 -9.85 26.64
N ALA A 101 -21.34 -9.07 25.95
CA ALA A 101 -22.42 -9.61 25.12
C ALA A 101 -21.92 -10.44 23.93
N LEU A 102 -20.69 -10.20 23.48
CA LEU A 102 -20.04 -10.88 22.35
C LEU A 102 -19.03 -11.95 22.79
N GLU A 103 -18.92 -12.23 24.09
CA GLU A 103 -17.96 -13.19 24.69
C GLU A 103 -16.48 -12.90 24.33
N ILE A 104 -16.15 -11.63 24.08
CA ILE A 104 -14.79 -11.18 23.77
C ILE A 104 -14.01 -11.03 25.08
N SER A 105 -12.91 -11.76 25.20
CA SER A 105 -12.01 -11.66 26.35
C SER A 105 -11.33 -10.30 26.40
N LEU A 106 -11.52 -9.59 27.51
CA LEU A 106 -10.87 -8.31 27.78
C LEU A 106 -9.52 -8.57 28.45
N SER A 107 -8.44 -8.15 27.79
CA SER A 107 -7.08 -8.12 28.35
C SER A 107 -6.68 -6.71 28.79
#